data_AF-A0A1I1LE93-F1
#
_entry.id   AF-A0A1I1LE93-F1
#
_cell.length_a   1.000
_cell.length_b   1.000
_cell.length_c   1.000
_cell.angle_alpha   90.00
_cell.angle_beta   90.00
_cell.angle_gamma   90.00
#
_symmetry.space_group_name_H-M   'P 1'
#
loop_
_entity.id
_entity.type
_entity.pdbx_description
1 polymer ?
#
loop_
_entity_poly.entity_id
_entity_poly.type
_entity_poly.pdbx_seq_one_letter_code
_entity_poly.pdbx_strand_id
1 'polypeptide(L)'
;MNEIEQWLASGRDYALGVALYQQYGNNAALLSLFATPSNFAHKKLVEALSGIAETLRQAAKSAQQARETQAIQNSVAHLSQSLDNETVISIDKQAKSQYAQASFLHGQLRYASNDEERKALAFQILELFDSLSQGFETVDYYKEFGHLPPPPSHEEQQLQALDRAVLEKMRRNLIANISHARAGRKRAENIDVWQQRRAMIERILSQQTPQD
;
A
#
# COMPACT_ATOMS: atom_id res chain seq x y z
N MET A 1 27.21 21.65 14.24
CA MET A 1 28.67 21.38 14.30
C MET A 1 28.91 20.69 15.63
N ASN A 2 29.53 19.52 15.64
CA ASN A 2 29.68 18.72 16.87
C ASN A 2 30.77 19.32 17.78
N GLU A 3 30.61 19.28 19.10
CA GLU A 3 31.58 19.74 20.10
C GLU A 3 32.96 19.08 19.90
N ILE A 4 32.99 17.82 19.48
CA ILE A 4 34.24 17.10 19.15
C ILE A 4 34.93 17.69 17.91
N GLU A 5 34.18 18.07 16.88
CA GLU A 5 34.75 18.68 15.67
C GLU A 5 35.31 20.07 15.96
N GLN A 6 34.65 20.85 16.82
CA GLN A 6 35.15 22.14 17.30
C GLN A 6 36.44 21.97 18.09
N TRP A 7 36.51 20.96 18.98
CA TRP A 7 37.73 20.64 19.72
C TRP A 7 38.88 20.23 18.78
N LEU A 8 38.62 19.36 17.80
CA LEU A 8 39.61 18.91 16.82
C LEU A 8 40.19 20.06 15.97
N ALA A 9 39.39 21.09 15.71
CA ALA A 9 39.75 22.30 14.98
C ALA A 9 40.40 23.39 15.86
N SER A 10 40.29 23.28 17.18
CA SER A 10 40.87 24.21 18.16
C SER A 10 42.34 23.87 18.50
N GLY A 11 42.89 24.54 19.53
CA GLY A 11 44.21 24.21 20.10
C GLY A 11 44.30 22.85 20.81
N ARG A 12 43.24 22.03 20.80
CA ARG A 12 43.18 20.66 21.34
C ARG A 12 43.61 20.56 22.81
N ASP A 13 43.00 21.38 23.66
CA ASP A 13 43.21 21.30 25.10
C ASP A 13 42.99 19.86 25.60
N TYR A 14 43.99 19.29 26.26
CA TYR A 14 43.99 17.86 26.61
C TYR A 14 42.90 17.53 27.62
N ALA A 15 42.72 18.37 28.65
CA ALA A 15 41.72 18.14 29.69
C ALA A 15 40.30 18.16 29.10
N LEU A 16 40.02 19.13 28.22
CA LEU A 16 38.76 19.20 27.49
C LEU A 16 38.55 18.00 26.57
N GLY A 17 39.61 17.53 25.89
CA GLY A 17 39.53 16.34 25.05
C GLY A 17 39.19 15.07 25.84
N VAL A 18 39.77 14.90 27.04
CA VAL A 18 39.46 13.76 27.92
C VAL A 18 38.00 13.84 28.39
N ALA A 19 37.50 15.02 28.75
CA ALA A 19 36.10 15.22 29.12
C ALA A 19 35.14 14.85 27.97
N LEU A 20 35.43 15.31 26.75
CA LEU A 20 34.68 14.94 25.55
C LEU A 20 34.73 13.42 25.29
N TYR A 21 35.89 12.80 25.49
CA TYR A 21 36.02 11.35 25.33
C TYR A 21 35.23 10.57 26.38
N GLN A 22 35.15 11.07 27.61
CA GLN A 22 34.34 10.45 28.66
C GLN A 22 32.83 10.55 28.37
N GLN A 23 32.40 11.63 27.70
CA GLN A 23 31.00 11.85 27.35
C GLN A 23 30.55 11.00 26.14
N TYR A 24 31.41 10.85 25.12
CA TYR A 24 31.04 10.22 23.85
C TYR A 24 31.73 8.87 23.58
N GLY A 25 32.77 8.53 24.32
CA GLY A 25 33.52 7.28 24.20
C GLY A 25 32.98 6.18 25.12
N ASN A 26 33.34 4.93 24.82
CA ASN A 26 32.88 3.76 25.60
C ASN A 26 34.03 2.78 25.95
N ASN A 27 35.28 3.17 25.74
CA ASN A 27 36.43 2.30 26.01
C ASN A 27 37.13 2.69 27.31
N ALA A 28 36.87 1.91 28.36
CA ALA A 28 37.46 2.13 29.68
C ALA A 28 39.00 2.04 29.70
N ALA A 29 39.61 1.19 28.86
CA ALA A 29 41.06 1.07 28.79
C ALA A 29 41.73 2.33 28.23
N LEU A 30 41.07 3.00 27.27
CA LEU A 30 41.53 4.29 26.75
C LEU A 30 41.36 5.41 27.79
N LEU A 31 40.28 5.41 28.56
CA LEU A 31 40.12 6.35 29.68
C LEU A 31 41.24 6.20 30.72
N SER A 32 41.63 4.97 31.08
CA SER A 32 42.77 4.74 31.96
C SER A 32 44.09 5.22 31.36
N LEU A 33 44.28 5.04 30.04
CA LEU A 33 45.45 5.56 29.33
C LEU A 33 45.50 7.10 29.35
N PHE A 34 44.34 7.76 29.32
CA PHE A 34 44.26 9.22 29.30
C PHE A 34 44.42 9.89 30.66
N ALA A 35 44.43 9.12 31.76
CA ALA A 35 44.65 9.65 33.11
C ALA A 35 46.02 10.32 33.28
N THR A 36 47.03 9.88 32.52
CA THR A 36 48.39 10.46 32.55
C THR A 36 48.71 11.15 31.21
N PRO A 37 48.85 12.48 31.18
CA PRO A 37 49.13 13.20 29.94
C PRO A 37 50.52 12.82 29.41
N SER A 38 50.55 12.35 28.15
CA SER A 38 51.77 12.05 27.42
C SER A 38 51.57 12.32 25.94
N ASN A 39 52.65 12.51 25.18
CA ASN A 39 52.55 12.69 23.72
C ASN A 39 51.86 11.50 23.03
N PHE A 40 52.05 10.29 23.56
CA PHE A 40 51.37 9.09 23.08
C PHE A 40 49.86 9.13 23.40
N ALA A 41 49.49 9.45 24.64
CA ALA A 41 48.09 9.58 25.06
C ALA A 41 47.37 10.68 24.28
N HIS A 42 48.02 11.82 24.02
CA HIS A 42 47.45 12.90 23.22
C HIS A 42 47.16 12.47 21.77
N LYS A 43 48.11 11.77 21.11
CA LYS A 43 47.88 11.21 19.77
C LYS A 43 46.71 10.22 19.76
N LYS A 44 46.65 9.34 20.77
CA LYS A 44 45.58 8.34 20.90
C LYS A 44 44.22 8.97 21.19
N LEU A 45 44.18 10.06 21.97
CA LEU A 45 42.97 10.82 22.25
C LEU A 45 42.41 11.48 20.98
N VAL A 46 43.29 12.12 20.19
CA VAL A 46 42.91 12.71 18.90
C VAL A 46 42.40 11.65 17.93
N GLU A 47 43.08 10.50 17.83
CA GLU A 47 42.66 9.37 17.00
C GLU A 47 41.27 8.85 17.40
N ALA A 48 41.05 8.63 18.71
CA ALA A 48 39.80 8.11 19.22
C ALA A 48 38.64 9.10 19.04
N LEU A 49 38.85 10.40 19.34
CA LEU A 49 37.85 11.44 19.13
C LEU A 49 37.55 11.67 17.65
N SER A 50 38.54 11.55 16.76
CA SER A 50 38.32 11.62 15.30
C SER A 50 37.45 10.47 14.81
N GLY A 51 37.66 9.26 15.33
CA GLY A 51 36.80 8.10 15.04
C GLY A 51 35.35 8.33 15.48
N ILE A 52 35.15 8.83 16.70
CA ILE A 52 33.82 9.16 17.24
C ILE A 52 33.15 10.25 16.38
N ALA A 53 33.88 11.31 16.02
CA ALA A 53 33.36 12.38 15.19
C ALA A 53 32.89 11.86 13.81
N GLU A 54 33.64 10.95 13.19
CA GLU A 54 33.25 10.34 11.93
C GLU A 54 32.02 9.44 12.07
N THR A 55 31.93 8.64 13.13
CA THR A 55 30.72 7.85 13.42
C THR A 55 29.50 8.74 13.61
N LEU A 56 29.62 9.83 14.36
CA LEU A 56 28.52 10.78 14.57
C LEU A 56 28.12 11.50 13.27
N ARG A 57 29.08 11.82 12.40
CA ARG A 57 28.81 12.38 11.08
C ARG A 57 28.07 11.40 10.18
N GLN A 58 28.48 10.13 10.16
CA GLN A 58 27.80 9.08 9.41
C GLN A 58 26.37 8.88 9.93
N ALA A 59 26.19 8.80 11.25
CA ALA A 59 24.87 8.71 11.86
C ALA A 59 23.98 9.91 11.50
N ALA A 60 24.52 11.14 11.50
CA ALA A 60 23.79 12.33 11.08
C ALA A 60 23.38 12.28 9.60
N LYS A 61 24.27 11.84 8.70
CA LYS A 61 23.95 11.65 7.28
C LYS A 61 22.84 10.60 7.09
N SER A 62 22.95 9.46 7.76
CA SER A 62 21.92 8.42 7.70
C SER A 62 20.58 8.89 8.26
N ALA A 63 20.57 9.66 9.35
CA ALA A 63 19.36 10.25 9.91
C ALA A 63 18.72 11.27 8.95
N GLN A 64 19.53 12.07 8.25
CA GLN A 64 19.04 13.01 7.24
C GLN A 64 18.44 12.28 6.04
N GLN A 65 19.11 11.24 5.51
CA GLN A 65 18.57 10.41 4.43
C GLN A 65 17.27 9.71 4.84
N ALA A 66 17.16 9.23 6.08
CA ALA A 66 15.93 8.64 6.60
C ALA A 66 14.78 9.68 6.65
N ARG A 67 15.06 10.92 7.08
CA ARG A 67 14.09 12.02 7.08
C ARG A 67 13.64 12.40 5.67
N GLU A 68 14.58 12.48 4.71
CA GLU A 68 14.26 12.77 3.30
C GLU A 68 13.38 11.66 2.71
N THR A 69 13.69 10.39 3.01
CA THR A 69 12.87 9.25 2.56
C THR A 69 11.46 9.31 3.14
N GLN A 70 11.30 9.64 4.43
CA GLN A 70 9.99 9.81 5.06
C GLN A 70 9.22 10.99 4.48
N ALA A 71 9.88 12.11 4.21
CA ALA A 71 9.24 13.28 3.60
C ALA A 71 8.73 12.97 2.18
N ILE A 72 9.50 12.21 1.40
CA ILE A 72 9.06 11.74 0.07
C ILE A 72 7.85 10.81 0.22
N GLN A 73 7.90 9.81 1.11
CA GLN A 73 6.79 8.87 1.33
C GLN A 73 5.48 9.60 1.71
N ASN A 74 5.55 10.59 2.61
CA ASN A 74 4.39 11.39 2.99
C ASN A 74 3.86 12.22 1.82
N SER A 75 4.74 12.76 0.98
CA SER A 75 4.36 13.53 -0.21
C SER A 75 3.68 12.65 -1.26
N VAL A 76 4.19 11.43 -1.49
CA VAL A 76 3.56 10.45 -2.39
C VAL A 76 2.19 10.04 -1.87
N ALA A 77 2.04 9.74 -0.58
CA ALA A 77 0.76 9.38 0.01
C ALA A 77 -0.29 10.51 -0.15
N HIS A 78 0.11 11.76 0.09
CA HIS A 78 -0.78 12.92 -0.10
C HIS A 78 -1.18 13.10 -1.57
N LEU A 79 -0.25 12.94 -2.51
CA LEU A 79 -0.54 13.01 -3.94
C LEU A 79 -1.51 11.89 -4.37
N SER A 80 -1.28 10.66 -3.93
CA SER A 80 -2.18 9.53 -4.19
C SER A 80 -3.59 9.80 -3.66
N GLN A 81 -3.71 10.30 -2.42
CA GLN A 81 -5.02 10.63 -1.85
C GLN A 81 -5.74 11.75 -2.62
N SER A 82 -5.00 12.76 -3.10
CA SER A 82 -5.55 13.83 -3.92
C SER A 82 -6.05 13.32 -5.28
N LEU A 83 -5.31 12.43 -5.93
CA LEU A 83 -5.69 11.82 -7.21
C LEU A 83 -6.92 10.91 -7.07
N ASP A 84 -6.96 10.13 -5.99
CA ASP A 84 -8.12 9.28 -5.68
C ASP A 84 -9.37 10.15 -5.48
N ASN A 85 -9.25 11.28 -4.78
CA ASN A 85 -10.38 12.19 -4.58
C ASN A 85 -10.91 12.78 -5.90
N GLU A 86 -10.04 13.23 -6.79
CA GLU A 86 -10.45 13.72 -8.12
C GLU A 86 -11.15 12.62 -8.93
N THR A 87 -10.62 11.40 -8.88
CA THR A 87 -11.22 10.23 -9.53
C THR A 87 -12.62 9.95 -8.98
N VAL A 88 -12.81 9.94 -7.66
CA VAL A 88 -14.11 9.73 -7.02
C VAL A 88 -15.11 10.82 -7.40
N ILE A 89 -14.69 12.08 -7.45
CA ILE A 89 -15.55 13.20 -7.89
C ILE A 89 -16.01 12.99 -9.34
N SER A 90 -15.11 12.52 -10.21
CA SER A 90 -15.46 12.23 -11.61
C SER A 90 -16.46 11.08 -11.73
N ILE A 91 -16.29 10.02 -10.94
CA ILE A 91 -17.20 8.86 -10.89
C ILE A 91 -18.59 9.30 -10.41
N ASP A 92 -18.67 10.08 -9.32
CA ASP A 92 -19.95 10.59 -8.80
C ASP A 92 -20.68 11.47 -9.84
N LYS A 93 -19.94 12.34 -10.54
CA LYS A 93 -20.49 13.16 -11.62
C LYS A 93 -21.02 12.30 -12.78
N GLN A 94 -20.26 11.28 -13.18
CA GLN A 94 -20.67 10.35 -14.23
C GLN A 94 -21.92 9.57 -13.83
N ALA A 95 -21.97 9.05 -12.60
CA ALA A 95 -23.13 8.34 -12.08
C ALA A 95 -24.38 9.23 -12.09
N LYS A 96 -24.30 10.47 -11.61
CA LYS A 96 -25.43 11.42 -11.68
C LYS A 96 -25.91 11.66 -13.12
N SER A 97 -24.98 11.77 -14.07
CA SER A 97 -25.31 11.93 -15.49
C SER A 97 -26.00 10.69 -16.07
N GLN A 98 -25.49 9.49 -15.78
CA GLN A 98 -26.08 8.23 -16.22
C GLN A 98 -27.48 8.03 -15.63
N TYR A 99 -27.69 8.40 -14.37
CA TYR A 99 -29.01 8.34 -13.72
C TYR A 99 -30.02 9.26 -14.41
N ALA A 100 -29.62 10.48 -14.76
CA ALA A 100 -30.46 11.41 -15.51
C ALA A 100 -30.83 10.84 -16.89
N GLN A 101 -29.86 10.21 -17.58
CA GLN A 101 -30.08 9.55 -18.86
C GLN A 101 -31.05 8.36 -18.74
N ALA A 102 -30.86 7.49 -17.74
CA ALA A 102 -31.75 6.36 -17.48
C ALA A 102 -33.18 6.83 -17.19
N SER A 103 -33.33 7.88 -16.39
CA SER A 103 -34.63 8.51 -16.10
C SER A 103 -35.31 9.05 -17.36
N PHE A 104 -34.55 9.67 -18.25
CA PHE A 104 -35.05 10.16 -19.53
C PHE A 104 -35.51 9.02 -20.46
N LEU A 105 -34.68 7.98 -20.63
CA LEU A 105 -35.02 6.80 -21.43
C LEU A 105 -36.26 6.08 -20.87
N HIS A 106 -36.37 5.99 -19.54
CA HIS A 106 -37.54 5.43 -18.88
C HIS A 106 -38.81 6.22 -19.23
N GLY A 107 -38.74 7.55 -19.32
CA GLY A 107 -39.82 8.39 -19.83
C GLY A 107 -40.18 8.10 -21.30
N GLN A 108 -39.20 7.76 -22.14
CA GLN A 108 -39.42 7.42 -23.55
C GLN A 108 -40.12 6.08 -23.77
N LEU A 109 -40.02 5.12 -22.83
CA LEU A 109 -40.68 3.82 -22.94
C LEU A 109 -42.18 3.93 -23.22
N ARG A 110 -42.83 4.98 -22.71
CA ARG A 110 -44.27 5.24 -22.94
C ARG A 110 -44.58 5.59 -24.40
N TYR A 111 -43.62 6.13 -25.13
CA TYR A 111 -43.79 6.66 -26.49
C TYR A 111 -43.14 5.78 -27.58
N ALA A 112 -42.57 4.63 -27.20
CA ALA A 112 -41.99 3.69 -28.16
C ALA A 112 -43.04 3.21 -29.17
N SER A 113 -42.67 3.23 -30.45
CA SER A 113 -43.56 2.95 -31.59
C SER A 113 -43.90 1.46 -31.73
N ASN A 114 -43.00 0.60 -31.26
CA ASN A 114 -43.12 -0.86 -31.32
C ASN A 114 -42.34 -1.53 -30.18
N ASP A 115 -42.51 -2.85 -30.05
CA ASP A 115 -41.90 -3.63 -28.98
C ASP A 115 -40.38 -3.77 -29.10
N GLU A 116 -39.82 -3.76 -30.32
CA GLU A 116 -38.37 -3.82 -30.52
C GLU A 116 -37.68 -2.53 -30.02
N GLU A 117 -38.26 -1.36 -30.31
CA GLU A 117 -37.77 -0.07 -29.78
C GLU A 117 -37.88 -0.03 -28.24
N ARG A 118 -39.01 -0.48 -27.69
CA ARG A 118 -39.22 -0.57 -26.24
C ARG A 118 -38.19 -1.48 -25.59
N LYS A 119 -37.91 -2.63 -26.19
CA LYS A 119 -36.90 -3.59 -25.75
C LYS A 119 -35.51 -2.95 -25.77
N ALA A 120 -35.13 -2.28 -26.86
CA ALA A 120 -33.84 -1.61 -26.97
C ALA A 120 -33.65 -0.55 -25.87
N LEU A 121 -34.66 0.28 -25.61
CA LEU A 121 -34.64 1.26 -24.51
C LEU A 121 -34.51 0.59 -23.15
N ALA A 122 -35.22 -0.52 -22.91
CA ALA A 122 -35.15 -1.26 -21.65
C ALA A 122 -33.74 -1.83 -21.39
N PHE A 123 -33.10 -2.42 -22.41
CA PHE A 123 -31.73 -2.90 -22.27
C PHE A 123 -30.73 -1.77 -22.01
N GLN A 124 -30.86 -0.63 -22.69
CA GLN A 124 -30.03 0.55 -22.40
C GLN A 124 -30.19 1.04 -20.96
N ILE A 125 -31.43 1.04 -20.43
CA ILE A 125 -31.70 1.39 -19.03
C ILE A 125 -30.98 0.41 -18.10
N LEU A 126 -31.07 -0.90 -18.35
CA LEU A 126 -30.39 -1.93 -17.54
C LEU A 126 -28.87 -1.73 -17.55
N GLU A 127 -28.26 -1.54 -18.73
CA GLU A 127 -26.82 -1.28 -18.86
C GLU A 127 -26.38 -0.02 -18.07
N LEU A 128 -27.21 1.04 -18.09
CA LEU A 128 -26.95 2.24 -17.30
C LEU A 128 -27.03 1.95 -15.80
N PHE A 129 -28.00 1.16 -15.33
CA PHE A 129 -28.13 0.79 -13.92
C PHE A 129 -27.01 -0.13 -13.43
N ASP A 130 -26.50 -1.02 -14.28
CA ASP A 130 -25.32 -1.83 -13.96
C ASP A 130 -24.09 -0.94 -13.76
N SER A 131 -23.87 0.02 -14.68
CA SER A 131 -22.77 0.99 -14.56
C SER A 131 -22.93 1.92 -13.36
N LEU A 132 -24.16 2.34 -13.03
CA LEU A 132 -24.46 3.16 -11.86
C LEU A 132 -24.10 2.44 -10.56
N SER A 133 -24.47 1.15 -10.47
CA SER A 133 -24.22 0.34 -9.29
C SER A 133 -22.73 0.25 -9.01
N GLN A 134 -21.91 -0.02 -10.04
CA GLN A 134 -20.45 -0.01 -9.92
C GLN A 134 -19.88 1.35 -9.48
N GLY A 135 -20.43 2.44 -10.02
CA GLY A 135 -20.04 3.80 -9.65
C GLY A 135 -20.32 4.09 -8.17
N PHE A 136 -21.52 3.76 -7.69
CA PHE A 136 -21.90 3.95 -6.29
C PHE A 136 -21.11 3.04 -5.34
N GLU A 137 -20.89 1.78 -5.69
CA GLU A 137 -20.04 0.87 -4.91
C GLU A 137 -18.62 1.44 -4.74
N THR A 138 -18.06 2.00 -5.81
CA THR A 138 -16.72 2.61 -5.77
C THR A 138 -16.69 3.84 -4.87
N VAL A 139 -17.71 4.71 -4.98
CA VAL A 139 -17.82 5.92 -4.15
C VAL A 139 -18.03 5.56 -2.67
N ASP A 140 -18.87 4.58 -2.38
CA ASP A 140 -19.15 4.16 -1.01
C ASP A 140 -17.95 3.46 -0.38
N TYR A 141 -17.23 2.62 -1.15
CA TYR A 141 -15.95 2.06 -0.72
C TYR A 141 -14.96 3.17 -0.35
N TYR A 142 -14.82 4.20 -1.19
CA TYR A 142 -13.92 5.32 -0.88
C TYR A 142 -14.32 6.07 0.39
N LYS A 143 -15.61 6.31 0.63
CA LYS A 143 -16.08 6.96 1.86
C LYS A 143 -15.76 6.14 3.11
N GLU A 144 -15.83 4.81 3.00
CA GLU A 144 -15.58 3.90 4.12
C GLU A 144 -14.08 3.74 4.41
N PHE A 145 -13.25 3.57 3.38
CA PHE A 145 -11.83 3.20 3.52
C PHE A 145 -10.83 4.35 3.26
N GLY A 146 -11.27 5.45 2.66
CA GLY A 146 -10.43 6.61 2.35
C GLY A 146 -9.49 6.45 1.14
N HIS A 147 -9.63 5.35 0.38
CA HIS A 147 -8.87 5.06 -0.84
C HIS A 147 -9.72 4.29 -1.84
N LEU A 148 -9.35 4.32 -3.13
CA LEU A 148 -10.08 3.57 -4.17
C LEU A 148 -10.01 2.05 -3.94
N PRO A 149 -11.02 1.28 -4.39
CA PRO A 149 -10.94 -0.18 -4.35
C PRO A 149 -9.72 -0.64 -5.16
N PRO A 150 -8.96 -1.62 -4.65
CA PRO A 150 -7.80 -2.12 -5.37
C PRO A 150 -8.27 -2.73 -6.70
N PRO A 151 -7.49 -2.56 -7.79
CA PRO A 151 -7.81 -3.23 -9.05
C PRO A 151 -7.84 -4.75 -8.82
N PRO A 152 -8.71 -5.48 -9.54
CA PRO A 152 -8.78 -6.93 -9.42
C PRO A 152 -7.39 -7.54 -9.68
N SER A 153 -7.03 -8.53 -8.86
CA SER A 153 -5.74 -9.20 -9.02
C SER A 153 -5.62 -9.83 -10.41
N HIS A 154 -4.40 -10.03 -10.91
CA HIS A 154 -4.20 -10.70 -12.21
C HIS A 154 -4.86 -12.09 -12.27
N GLU A 155 -4.88 -12.84 -11.16
CA GLU A 155 -5.62 -14.11 -11.08
C GLU A 155 -7.14 -13.89 -11.21
N GLU A 156 -7.69 -12.87 -10.55
CA GLU A 156 -9.11 -12.53 -10.65
C GLU A 156 -9.49 -12.12 -12.08
N GLN A 157 -8.67 -11.31 -12.75
CA GLN A 157 -8.86 -10.95 -14.16
C GLN A 157 -8.83 -12.18 -15.08
N GLN A 158 -7.89 -13.09 -14.86
CA GLN A 158 -7.83 -14.35 -15.61
C GLN A 158 -9.07 -15.22 -15.39
N LEU A 159 -9.59 -15.27 -14.16
CA LEU A 159 -10.79 -16.03 -13.84
C LEU A 159 -12.06 -15.37 -14.43
N GLN A 160 -12.16 -14.05 -14.44
CA GLN A 160 -13.29 -13.31 -15.05
C GLN A 160 -13.39 -13.55 -16.56
N ALA A 161 -12.26 -13.81 -17.24
CA ALA A 161 -12.23 -14.14 -18.66
C ALA A 161 -12.67 -15.58 -18.98
N LEU A 162 -12.90 -16.44 -17.96
CA LEU A 162 -13.33 -17.81 -18.16
C LEU A 162 -14.86 -17.92 -18.26
N ASP A 163 -15.31 -18.90 -19.06
CA ASP A 163 -16.72 -19.25 -19.12
C ASP A 163 -17.24 -19.82 -17.79
N ARG A 164 -18.53 -19.58 -17.52
CA ARG A 164 -19.23 -20.01 -16.31
C ARG A 164 -19.08 -21.52 -16.08
N ALA A 165 -19.20 -22.34 -17.12
CA ALA A 165 -19.08 -23.79 -16.98
C ALA A 165 -17.68 -24.22 -16.50
N VAL A 166 -16.65 -23.50 -16.94
CA VAL A 166 -15.26 -23.71 -16.50
C VAL A 166 -15.11 -23.30 -15.02
N LEU A 167 -15.64 -22.14 -14.64
CA LEU A 167 -15.62 -21.66 -13.26
C LEU A 167 -16.34 -22.61 -12.29
N GLU A 168 -17.52 -23.12 -12.66
CA GLU A 168 -18.25 -24.10 -11.85
C GLU A 168 -17.50 -25.43 -11.71
N LYS A 169 -16.83 -25.90 -12.77
CA LYS A 169 -15.95 -27.08 -12.70
C LYS A 169 -14.77 -26.82 -11.76
N MET A 170 -14.12 -25.67 -11.85
CA MET A 170 -13.02 -25.28 -10.95
C MET A 170 -13.49 -25.21 -9.50
N ARG A 171 -14.65 -24.59 -9.23
CA ARG A 171 -15.27 -24.52 -7.90
C ARG A 171 -15.49 -25.92 -7.32
N ARG A 172 -16.09 -26.86 -8.08
CA ARG A 172 -16.30 -28.25 -7.64
C ARG A 172 -14.99 -28.95 -7.30
N ASN A 173 -13.95 -28.77 -8.13
CA ASN A 173 -12.63 -29.33 -7.87
C ASN A 173 -11.99 -28.76 -6.59
N LEU A 174 -12.13 -27.46 -6.33
CA LEU A 174 -11.63 -26.84 -5.10
C LEU A 174 -12.36 -27.38 -3.86
N ILE A 175 -13.69 -27.54 -3.93
CA ILE A 175 -14.49 -28.15 -2.83
C ILE A 175 -13.98 -29.56 -2.53
N ALA A 176 -13.77 -30.40 -3.56
CA ALA A 176 -13.23 -31.75 -3.39
C ALA A 176 -11.80 -31.74 -2.80
N ASN A 177 -10.93 -30.85 -3.28
CA ASN A 177 -9.56 -30.71 -2.77
C ASN A 177 -9.52 -30.32 -1.29
N ILE A 178 -10.32 -29.32 -0.90
CA ILE A 178 -10.44 -28.87 0.49
C ILE A 178 -10.96 -30.02 1.37
N SER A 179 -11.99 -30.74 0.91
CA SER A 179 -12.54 -31.90 1.63
C SER A 179 -11.48 -33.00 1.82
N HIS A 180 -10.73 -33.34 0.77
CA HIS A 180 -9.67 -34.34 0.85
C HIS A 180 -8.51 -33.93 1.76
N ALA A 181 -8.09 -32.66 1.75
CA ALA A 181 -7.04 -32.21 2.65
C ALA A 181 -7.48 -32.21 4.12
N ARG A 182 -8.73 -31.82 4.41
CA ARG A 182 -9.31 -31.94 5.76
C ARG A 182 -9.39 -33.39 6.25
N ALA A 183 -9.60 -34.34 5.33
CA ALA A 183 -9.59 -35.77 5.63
C ALA A 183 -8.17 -36.40 5.67
N GLY A 184 -7.11 -35.60 5.59
CA GLY A 184 -5.72 -36.09 5.60
C GLY A 184 -5.26 -36.78 4.30
N ARG A 185 -6.06 -36.75 3.23
CA ARG A 185 -5.74 -37.38 1.94
C ARG A 185 -4.89 -36.50 1.01
N LYS A 186 -4.71 -35.22 1.36
CA LYS A 186 -3.86 -34.24 0.65
C LYS A 186 -3.12 -33.36 1.66
N ARG A 187 -2.00 -32.76 1.26
CA ARG A 187 -1.23 -31.82 2.11
C ARG A 187 -2.08 -30.62 2.50
N ALA A 188 -2.08 -30.29 3.80
CA ALA A 188 -2.87 -29.20 4.37
C ALA A 188 -2.33 -27.80 4.04
N GLU A 189 -1.08 -27.69 3.61
CA GLU A 189 -0.36 -26.44 3.32
C GLU A 189 -1.07 -25.52 2.31
N ASN A 190 -1.94 -26.07 1.46
CA ASN A 190 -2.65 -25.30 0.42
C ASN A 190 -4.14 -25.04 0.73
N ILE A 191 -4.63 -25.43 1.91
CA ILE A 191 -6.06 -25.29 2.23
C ILE A 191 -6.51 -23.84 2.13
N ASP A 192 -5.73 -22.90 2.69
CA ASP A 192 -6.10 -21.48 2.72
C ASP A 192 -6.10 -20.88 1.31
N VAL A 193 -5.11 -21.22 0.48
CA VAL A 193 -5.04 -20.79 -0.92
C VAL A 193 -6.26 -21.30 -1.70
N TRP A 194 -6.67 -22.55 -1.51
CA TRP A 194 -7.87 -23.09 -2.17
C TRP A 194 -9.15 -22.45 -1.67
N GLN A 195 -9.24 -22.09 -0.39
CA GLN A 195 -10.39 -21.37 0.17
C GLN A 195 -10.50 -19.96 -0.42
N GLN A 196 -9.39 -19.22 -0.49
CA GLN A 196 -9.35 -17.89 -1.10
C GLN A 196 -9.75 -17.94 -2.58
N ARG A 197 -9.16 -18.87 -3.35
CA ARG A 197 -9.50 -19.05 -4.76
C ARG A 197 -10.95 -19.48 -4.97
N ARG A 198 -11.50 -20.33 -4.08
CA ARG A 198 -12.92 -20.71 -4.13
C ARG A 198 -13.82 -19.49 -3.89
N ALA A 199 -13.52 -18.69 -2.87
CA ALA A 199 -14.29 -17.48 -2.56
C ALA A 199 -14.28 -16.48 -3.72
N MET A 200 -13.12 -16.33 -4.39
CA MET A 200 -12.99 -15.50 -5.60
C MET A 200 -13.88 -16.02 -6.74
N ILE A 201 -13.85 -17.33 -7.02
CA ILE A 201 -14.73 -17.92 -8.05
C ILE A 201 -16.22 -17.77 -7.69
N GLU A 202 -16.59 -17.94 -6.42
CA GLU A 202 -17.97 -17.76 -5.97
C GLU A 202 -18.47 -16.32 -6.17
N ARG A 203 -17.62 -15.32 -5.90
CA ARG A 203 -17.91 -13.90 -6.18
C ARG A 203 -18.12 -13.64 -7.68
N ILE A 204 -17.24 -14.17 -8.54
CA ILE A 204 -17.35 -14.00 -9.99
C ILE A 204 -18.63 -14.67 -10.51
N LEU A 205 -18.96 -15.87 -10.03
CA LEU A 205 -20.19 -16.56 -10.43
C LEU A 205 -21.46 -15.82 -9.98
N SER A 206 -21.45 -15.16 -8.81
CA SER A 206 -22.58 -14.32 -8.40
C SER A 206 -22.78 -13.10 -9.29
N GLN A 207 -21.70 -12.52 -9.82
CA GLN A 207 -21.76 -11.39 -10.76
C GLN A 207 -22.23 -11.81 -12.15
N GLN A 208 -21.99 -13.06 -12.56
CA GLN A 208 -22.41 -13.60 -13.87
C GLN A 208 -23.84 -14.16 -13.89
N THR A 209 -24.55 -14.20 -12.77
CA THR A 209 -25.91 -14.76 -12.73
C THR A 209 -26.91 -13.64 -13.02
N PRO A 210 -27.65 -13.72 -14.14
CA PRO A 210 -28.75 -12.78 -14.39
C PRO A 210 -29.74 -12.88 -13.22
N GLN A 211 -30.18 -11.75 -12.67
CA GLN A 211 -31.37 -11.74 -11.84
C GLN A 211 -32.57 -11.96 -12.77
N ASP A 212 -33.04 -13.20 -12.84
CA ASP A 212 -34.31 -13.57 -13.50
C ASP A 212 -35.53 -13.05 -12.71
#